data_AF-A0A958G7M5-F1
#
_entry.id   AF-A0A958G7M5-F1
#
_cell.length_a   1.000
_cell.length_b   1.000
_cell.length_c   1.000
_cell.angle_alpha   90.00
_cell.angle_beta   90.00
_cell.angle_gamma   90.00
#
_symmetry.space_group_name_H-M   'P 1'
#
loop_
_entity.id
_entity.type
_entity.pdbx_description
1 polymer ?
#
loop_
_entity_poly.entity_id
_entity_poly.type
_entity_poly.pdbx_seq_one_letter_code
_entity_poly.pdbx_strand_id
1 'polypeptide(L)' 'VCKADEEVDALYNRILEATMQELKKTPKNLEQGFAVARIARFLERVGDLATNIGEDVVFMKEAKIIRHHFQE' A
#
# COMPACT_ATOMS: atom_id res chain seq x y z
N VAL A 1 -11.88 -4.13 6.77
CA VAL A 1 -11.26 -3.87 5.45
C VAL A 1 -10.50 -2.56 5.51
N CYS A 2 -11.17 -1.40 5.66
CA CYS A 2 -10.51 -0.08 5.72
C CYS A 2 -9.40 0.08 6.80
N LYS A 3 -9.54 -0.51 8.00
CA LYS A 3 -8.47 -0.44 9.02
C LYS A 3 -7.19 -1.20 8.64
N ALA A 4 -7.32 -2.23 7.81
CA ALA A 4 -6.17 -3.00 7.34
C ALA A 4 -5.44 -2.23 6.22
N ASP A 5 -6.17 -1.39 5.48
CA ASP A 5 -5.65 -0.49 4.44
C ASP A 5 -4.64 0.51 5.03
N GLU A 6 -5.06 1.24 6.07
CA GLU A 6 -4.20 2.19 6.79
C GLU A 6 -2.93 1.55 7.35
N GLU A 7 -3.03 0.29 7.81
CA GLU A 7 -1.88 -0.47 8.30
C GLU A 7 -0.92 -0.84 7.17
N VAL A 8 -1.44 -1.25 6.02
CA VAL A 8 -0.66 -1.58 4.83
C VAL A 8 0.06 -0.34 4.27
N ASP A 9 -0.60 0.81 4.24
CA ASP A 9 0.01 2.09 3.84
C ASP A 9 1.15 2.50 4.77
N ALA A 10 0.92 2.37 6.08
CA ALA A 10 1.95 2.66 7.08
C ALA A 10 3.16 1.72 6.93
N LEU A 11 2.92 0.44 6.61
CA LEU A 11 3.99 -0.52 6.36
C LEU A 11 4.76 -0.20 5.08
N TYR A 12 4.08 0.17 4.00
CA TYR A 12 4.72 0.62 2.76
C TYR A 12 5.67 1.80 3.02
N ASN A 13 5.20 2.83 3.72
CA ASN A 13 6.00 4.00 4.04
C ASN A 13 7.23 3.65 4.89
N ARG A 14 7.08 2.79 5.89
CA ARG A 14 8.20 2.32 6.72
C ARG A 14 9.24 1.53 5.91
N ILE A 15 8.79 0.65 5.02
CA ILE A 15 9.69 -0.13 4.15
C ILE A 15 10.45 0.82 3.21
N LEU A 16 9.77 1.81 2.64
CA LEU A 16 10.40 2.78 1.73
C LEU A 16 11.46 3.61 2.46
N GLU A 17 11.16 4.11 3.66
CA GLU A 17 12.12 4.85 4.48
C GLU A 17 13.34 3.99 4.84
N ALA A 18 13.12 2.77 5.32
CA ALA A 18 14.21 1.85 5.67
C ALA A 18 15.08 1.52 4.43
N THR A 19 14.45 1.28 3.29
CA THR A 19 15.15 1.02 2.02
C THR A 19 16.01 2.21 1.60
N MET A 20 15.49 3.43 1.69
CA MET A 20 16.23 4.64 1.36
C MET A 20 17.40 4.89 2.33
N GLN A 21 17.23 4.59 3.62
CA GLN A 21 18.32 4.68 4.59
C GLN A 21 19.45 3.69 4.27
N GLU A 22 19.13 2.46 3.89
CA GLU A 22 20.14 1.47 3.49
C GLU A 22 20.85 1.84 2.18
N LEU A 23 20.12 2.35 1.19
CA LEU A 23 20.71 2.83 -0.06
C LEU A 23 21.66 4.01 0.14
N LYS A 24 21.37 4.90 1.10
CA LYS A 24 22.28 5.99 1.47
C LYS A 24 23.59 5.48 2.08
N LYS A 25 23.54 4.38 2.85
CA LYS A 25 24.73 3.76 3.46
C LYS A 25 25.54 2.97 2.42
N THR A 26 24.86 2.22 1.55
CA THR A 26 25.50 1.33 0.57
C THR A 26 24.87 1.49 -0.82
N PRO A 27 25.35 2.47 -1.62
CA PRO A 27 24.79 2.76 -2.95
C PRO A 27 24.90 1.61 -3.96
N LYS A 28 25.81 0.66 -3.74
CA LYS A 28 25.98 -0.53 -4.61
C LYS A 28 24.74 -1.43 -4.66
N ASN A 29 23.83 -1.32 -3.68
CA ASN A 29 22.64 -2.16 -3.59
C ASN A 29 21.41 -1.51 -4.26
N LEU A 30 21.59 -0.55 -5.17
CA LEU A 30 20.50 0.21 -5.79
C LEU A 30 19.43 -0.68 -6.45
N GLU A 31 19.83 -1.70 -7.22
CA GLU A 31 18.89 -2.61 -7.87
C GLU A 31 18.05 -3.39 -6.85
N GLN A 32 18.67 -3.87 -5.77
CA GLN A 32 17.99 -4.61 -4.71
C GLN A 32 17.03 -3.70 -3.95
N GLY A 33 17.44 -2.48 -3.60
CA GLY A 33 16.57 -1.50 -2.95
C GLY A 33 15.37 -1.12 -3.83
N PHE A 34 15.59 -0.95 -5.14
CA PHE A 34 14.49 -0.70 -6.07
C PHE A 34 13.51 -1.87 -6.17
N ALA A 35 14.02 -3.11 -6.18
CA ALA A 35 13.18 -4.31 -6.16
C ALA A 35 12.32 -4.38 -4.88
N VAL A 36 12.90 -4.11 -3.71
CA VAL A 36 12.18 -4.07 -2.43
C VAL A 36 11.09 -3.00 -2.44
N ALA A 37 11.40 -1.77 -2.88
CA ALA A 37 10.43 -0.69 -2.97
C ALA A 37 9.26 -1.05 -3.90
N ARG A 38 9.53 -1.70 -5.05
CA ARG A 38 8.48 -2.18 -5.96
C ARG A 38 7.60 -3.25 -5.35
N ILE A 39 8.19 -4.23 -4.65
CA ILE A 39 7.42 -5.28 -3.97
C ILE A 39 6.49 -4.65 -2.94
N ALA A 40 7.00 -3.72 -2.12
CA ALA A 40 6.20 -3.03 -1.11
C ALA A 40 5.02 -2.27 -1.74
N ARG A 41 5.23 -1.55 -2.85
CA ARG A 41 4.17 -0.85 -3.57
C ARG A 41 3.13 -1.81 -4.16
N PHE A 42 3.54 -2.99 -4.65
CA PHE A 42 2.58 -3.97 -5.15
C PHE A 42 1.72 -4.58 -4.05
N LEU A 43 2.28 -4.77 -2.85
CA LEU A 43 1.51 -5.24 -1.70
C LEU A 43 0.45 -4.21 -1.26
N GLU A 44 0.81 -2.93 -1.24
CA GLU A 44 -0.15 -1.85 -0.95
C GLU A 44 -1.27 -1.78 -1.98
N ARG A 45 -0.93 -1.82 -3.27
CA ARG A 45 -1.91 -1.91 -4.38
C ARG A 45 -2.90 -3.08 -4.23
N VAL A 46 -2.45 -4.23 -3.71
CA VAL A 46 -3.31 -5.39 -3.47
C VAL A 46 -4.27 -5.11 -2.31
N GLY A 47 -3.82 -4.39 -1.27
CA GLY A 47 -4.65 -3.86 -0.19
C GLY A 47 -5.77 -2.97 -0.73
N ASP A 48 -5.43 -1.96 -1.52
CA ASP A 48 -6.41 -1.04 -2.13
C ASP A 48 -7.48 -1.77 -2.93
N LEU A 49 -7.06 -2.73 -3.77
CA LEU A 49 -7.98 -3.50 -4.60
C LEU A 49 -8.92 -4.36 -3.75
N ALA A 50 -8.42 -4.92 -2.65
CA ALA A 50 -9.26 -5.65 -1.70
C ALA A 50 -10.24 -4.72 -0.98
N THR A 51 -9.83 -3.48 -0.66
CA THR A 51 -10.70 -2.44 -0.10
C THR A 51 -11.81 -2.06 -1.07
N ASN A 52 -11.48 -1.76 -2.33
CA ASN A 52 -12.45 -1.44 -3.37
C ASN A 52 -13.48 -2.55 -3.59
N ILE A 53 -13.04 -3.82 -3.67
CA ILE A 53 -13.95 -4.96 -3.80
C ILE A 53 -14.88 -5.06 -2.58
N GLY A 54 -14.35 -4.82 -1.37
CA GLY A 54 -15.15 -4.80 -0.15
C GLY A 54 -16.22 -3.70 -0.15
N GLU A 55 -15.87 -2.50 -0.60
CA GLU A 55 -16.79 -1.38 -0.75
C GLU A 55 -17.91 -1.69 -1.76
N ASP A 56 -17.56 -2.28 -2.92
CA ASP A 56 -18.52 -2.69 -3.95
C ASP A 56 -19.52 -3.73 -3.42
N VAL A 57 -19.07 -4.69 -2.61
CA VAL A 57 -19.95 -5.69 -1.98
C VAL A 57 -20.93 -5.01 -1.02
N VAL A 58 -20.48 -4.03 -0.23
CA VAL A 58 -21.38 -3.30 0.69
C VAL A 58 -22.38 -2.45 -0.10
N PHE A 59 -21.94 -1.79 -1.16
CA PHE A 59 -22.83 -1.05 -2.06
C PHE A 59 -23.89 -1.95 -2.67
N MET A 60 -23.51 -3.13 -3.18
CA MET A 60 -24.45 -4.08 -3.78
C MET A 60 -25.50 -4.58 -2.77
N LYS A 61 -25.12 -4.75 -1.50
CA LYS A 61 -26.02 -5.27 -0.45
C LYS A 61 -26.94 -4.19 0.14
N GLU A 62 -26.40 -3.00 0.39
CA GLU A 62 -27.08 -1.97 1.19
C GLU A 62 -27.52 -0.75 0.38
N ALA A 63 -27.16 -0.66 -0.91
CA ALA A 63 -27.28 0.53 -1.76
C ALA A 63 -26.62 1.78 -1.16
N LYS A 64 -25.69 1.58 -0.21
CA LYS A 64 -24.94 2.65 0.45
C LYS A 64 -23.57 2.80 -0.17
N ILE A 65 -23.22 4.03 -0.52
CA ILE A 65 -21.88 4.36 -0.98
C ILE A 65 -21.01 4.59 0.25
N ILE A 66 -20.05 3.70 0.46
CA ILE A 66 -18.98 3.87 1.42
C ILE A 66 -17.73 3.95 0.55
N ARG A 67 -17.31 5.17 0.21
CA ARG A 67 -16.07 5.39 -0.52
C ARG A 67 -15.10 6.09 0.41
N HIS A 68 -13.95 5.50 0.65
CA HIS A 68 -12.80 6.28 1.07
C HIS A 68 -12.28 7.08 -0.13
N HIS A 69 -12.31 8.41 -0.03
CA HIS A 69 -11.62 9.27 -0.99
C HIS A 69 -10.12 9.00 -0.88
N PHE A 70 -9.57 8.33 -1.89
CA PHE A 70 -8.14 8.20 -2.14
C PHE A 70 -7.54 9.61 -2.23
N GLN A 71 -6.85 10.07 -1.18
CA GLN A 71 -5.97 11.23 -1.26
C GLN A 71 -4.57 10.71 -1.61
N GLU A 72 -4.28 10.66 -2.90
CA GLU A 72 -2.89 10.71 -3.40
C GLU A 72 -2.29 12.10 -3.18
#